data_AF-A0A2S9XSN7-F1
#
_entry.id   AF-A0A2S9XSN7-F1
#
_cell.length_a   1.000
_cell.length_b   1.000
_cell.length_c   1.000
_cell.angle_alpha   90.00
_cell.angle_beta   90.00
_cell.angle_gamma   90.00
#
_symmetry.space_group_name_H-M   'P 1'
#
loop_
_entity.id
_entity.type
_entity.pdbx_description
1 polymer ?
#
loop_
_entity_poly.entity_id
_entity_poly.type
_entity_poly.pdbx_seq_one_letter_code
_entity_poly.pdbx_strand_id
1 'polypeptide(L)'
;MRSPRPSARLLHPLALALALGACVGTASDSSAPGDEPCADFEVQVETYWSASVRAEVMNQGGELEVEKRAGVVTKMDRISEDWVMMRTAVCKDHFARQLITKQEYAARVRCFDDRLERQRTLATALAGEGELASVEGALDELLAAPPSCDTTQD
;
A
#
# COMPACT_ATOMS: atom_id res chain seq x y z
N MET A 1 9.64 63.26 10.49
CA MET A 1 9.47 64.45 9.62
C MET A 1 8.76 64.03 8.34
N ARG A 2 7.97 64.96 7.78
CA ARG A 2 6.89 64.80 6.79
C ARG A 2 7.28 64.22 5.43
N SER A 3 6.34 63.51 4.80
CA SER A 3 6.26 63.20 3.35
C SER A 3 6.26 64.46 2.47
N PRO A 4 6.50 64.33 1.15
CA PRO A 4 5.35 64.17 0.23
C PRO A 4 5.59 63.21 -0.97
N ARG A 5 4.52 62.53 -1.40
CA ARG A 5 4.23 62.18 -2.82
C ARG A 5 3.42 63.37 -3.40
N PRO A 6 3.40 63.69 -4.72
CA PRO A 6 2.59 62.91 -5.68
C PRO A 6 2.94 63.05 -7.20
N SER A 7 2.19 62.27 -8.01
CA SER A 7 1.72 62.58 -9.40
C SER A 7 2.74 62.50 -10.55
N ALA A 8 2.42 62.07 -11.77
CA ALA A 8 1.22 61.49 -12.38
C ALA A 8 1.59 60.89 -13.75
N ARG A 9 0.89 59.79 -14.09
CA ARG A 9 0.35 59.36 -15.40
C ARG A 9 1.01 59.91 -16.68
N LEU A 10 1.32 59.02 -17.64
CA LEU A 10 0.53 58.80 -18.87
C LEU A 10 1.33 58.04 -19.96
N LEU A 11 0.61 57.09 -20.57
CA LEU A 11 0.63 56.72 -22.00
C LEU A 11 1.76 55.84 -22.56
N HIS A 12 1.35 54.59 -22.80
CA HIS A 12 1.83 53.74 -23.90
C HIS A 12 1.81 54.46 -25.25
N PRO A 13 2.69 54.05 -26.18
CA PRO A 13 2.15 53.33 -27.33
C PRO A 13 2.94 52.07 -27.70
N LEU A 14 2.18 51.13 -28.26
CA LEU A 14 2.52 49.98 -29.09
C LEU A 14 3.98 49.89 -29.58
N ALA A 15 4.63 48.78 -29.23
CA ALA A 15 5.59 48.12 -30.12
C ALA A 15 5.16 46.65 -30.25
N LEU A 16 4.40 46.41 -31.31
CA LEU A 16 4.08 45.09 -31.85
C LEU A 16 5.39 44.48 -32.37
N ALA A 17 5.93 43.48 -31.69
CA ALA A 17 7.00 42.64 -32.22
C ALA A 17 6.53 41.19 -32.24
N LEU A 18 6.05 40.77 -33.42
CA LEU A 18 5.99 39.36 -33.79
C LEU A 18 7.40 38.79 -33.72
N ALA A 19 7.63 37.86 -32.80
CA ALA A 19 8.71 36.90 -32.90
C ALA A 19 8.11 35.51 -32.68
N LEU A 20 7.85 34.82 -33.79
CA LEU A 20 7.64 33.38 -33.85
C LEU A 20 8.89 32.70 -33.27
N GLY A 21 8.74 32.09 -32.09
CA GLY A 21 9.80 31.36 -31.42
C GLY A 21 9.20 30.17 -30.68
N ALA A 22 9.03 29.08 -31.43
CA ALA A 22 8.93 27.69 -31.00
C ALA A 22 8.26 27.41 -29.64
N CYS A 23 7.00 27.02 -29.68
CA CYS A 23 6.39 26.14 -28.68
C CYS A 23 7.19 24.82 -28.62
N VAL A 24 8.16 24.71 -27.73
CA VAL A 24 8.62 23.43 -27.19
C VAL A 24 8.04 23.31 -25.80
N GLY A 25 6.73 23.12 -25.77
CA GLY A 25 6.01 22.61 -24.63
C GLY A 25 5.32 21.33 -25.09
N THR A 26 5.97 20.19 -24.86
CA THR A 26 5.46 18.81 -24.85
C THR A 26 6.71 17.91 -24.70
N ALA A 27 6.83 16.97 -23.76
CA ALA A 27 5.83 16.31 -22.95
C ALA A 27 6.30 16.28 -21.49
N SER A 28 5.59 16.98 -20.61
CA SER A 28 5.23 16.29 -19.37
C SER A 28 4.33 15.16 -19.85
N ASP A 29 4.83 13.94 -19.75
CA ASP A 29 4.02 12.74 -19.86
C ASP A 29 3.01 12.82 -18.71
N SER A 30 1.93 13.55 -18.95
CA SER A 30 0.68 13.36 -18.25
C SER A 30 0.17 12.03 -18.74
N SER A 31 0.77 10.95 -18.23
CA SER A 31 0.02 9.73 -18.03
C SER A 31 -1.28 10.18 -17.39
N ALA A 32 -2.38 10.00 -18.10
CA ALA A 32 -3.68 9.89 -17.47
C ALA A 32 -3.52 9.00 -16.22
N PRO A 33 -4.39 9.09 -15.21
CA PRO A 33 -4.51 8.01 -14.23
C PRO A 33 -5.06 6.78 -14.97
N GLY A 34 -4.23 6.19 -15.82
CA GLY A 34 -4.38 4.85 -16.31
C GLY A 34 -3.98 3.99 -15.13
N ASP A 35 -4.93 3.20 -14.65
CA ASP A 35 -4.76 2.22 -13.59
C ASP A 35 -3.37 1.59 -13.69
N GLU A 36 -2.44 2.00 -12.83
CA GLU A 36 -1.15 1.34 -12.75
C GLU A 36 -1.47 -0.06 -12.21
N PRO A 37 -1.26 -1.14 -12.99
CA PRO A 37 -1.84 -2.45 -12.70
C PRO A 37 -1.32 -3.09 -11.41
N CYS A 38 -0.30 -2.46 -10.80
CA CYS A 38 0.38 -2.89 -9.59
C CYS A 38 0.30 -1.85 -8.45
N ALA A 39 -0.59 -0.87 -8.53
CA ALA A 39 -0.86 0.06 -7.45
C ALA A 39 -1.84 -0.52 -6.41
N ASP A 40 -1.88 0.11 -5.24
CA ASP A 40 -2.94 -0.04 -4.23
C ASP A 40 -3.06 -1.39 -3.51
N PHE A 41 -1.98 -2.17 -3.41
CA PHE A 41 -1.97 -3.37 -2.57
C PHE A 41 -2.11 -3.03 -1.08
N GLU A 42 -1.62 -1.87 -0.66
CA GLU A 42 -1.75 -1.32 0.69
C GLU A 42 -3.21 -1.12 1.09
N VAL A 43 -4.10 -0.78 0.14
CA VAL A 43 -5.54 -0.60 0.40
C VAL A 43 -6.20 -1.92 0.79
N GLN A 44 -5.76 -3.04 0.20
CA GLN A 44 -6.25 -4.38 0.56
C GLN A 44 -5.84 -4.75 1.98
N VAL A 45 -4.59 -4.46 2.36
CA VAL A 45 -4.13 -4.64 3.74
C VAL A 45 -4.93 -3.76 4.70
N GLU A 46 -5.12 -2.48 4.38
CA GLU A 46 -5.84 -1.54 5.25
C GLU A 46 -7.30 -1.97 5.51
N THR A 47 -7.90 -2.72 4.58
CA THR A 47 -9.25 -3.27 4.78
C THR A 47 -9.32 -4.28 5.92
N TYR A 48 -8.23 -5.01 6.20
CA TYR A 48 -8.21 -6.12 7.18
C TYR A 48 -7.30 -5.87 8.38
N TRP A 49 -6.32 -4.98 8.25
CA TRP A 49 -5.30 -4.69 9.26
C TRP A 49 -5.05 -3.18 9.42
N SER A 50 -6.16 -2.45 9.54
CA SER A 50 -6.16 -0.99 9.71
C SER A 50 -5.60 -0.53 11.06
N ALA A 51 -5.34 0.76 11.17
CA ALA A 51 -5.01 1.39 12.46
C ALA A 51 -6.09 1.17 13.52
N SER A 52 -7.38 1.11 13.15
CA SER A 52 -8.47 0.86 14.09
C SER A 52 -8.46 -0.58 14.59
N VAL A 53 -8.23 -1.57 13.71
CA VAL A 53 -8.10 -2.97 14.10
C VAL A 53 -6.90 -3.15 15.03
N ARG A 54 -5.75 -2.54 14.73
CA ARG A 54 -4.57 -2.58 15.63
C ARG A 54 -4.88 -2.01 17.01
N ALA A 55 -5.59 -0.89 17.07
CA ALA A 55 -6.01 -0.29 18.33
C ALA A 55 -7.00 -1.18 19.09
N GLU A 56 -7.93 -1.81 18.40
CA GLU A 56 -8.86 -2.78 18.97
C GLU A 56 -8.13 -3.98 19.56
N VAL A 57 -7.21 -4.60 18.81
CA VAL A 57 -6.37 -5.70 19.32
C VAL A 57 -5.59 -5.26 20.56
N MET A 58 -5.00 -4.06 20.58
CA MET A 58 -4.24 -3.58 21.74
C MET A 58 -5.11 -3.35 22.99
N ASN A 59 -6.35 -2.90 22.80
CA ASN A 59 -7.26 -2.53 23.88
C ASN A 59 -8.16 -3.68 24.34
N GLN A 60 -8.48 -4.62 23.45
CA GLN A 60 -9.54 -5.62 23.60
C GLN A 60 -9.11 -7.03 23.20
N GLY A 61 -7.81 -7.32 23.06
CA GLY A 61 -7.28 -8.63 22.63
C GLY A 61 -7.47 -9.78 23.63
N GLY A 62 -8.63 -9.86 24.27
CA GLY A 62 -9.06 -10.92 25.18
C GLY A 62 -8.14 -11.09 26.39
N GLU A 63 -7.87 -12.36 26.70
CA GLU A 63 -7.06 -12.80 27.84
C GLU A 63 -5.54 -12.62 27.63
N LEU A 64 -5.11 -12.11 26.46
CA LEU A 64 -3.69 -11.93 26.19
C LEU A 64 -3.09 -10.78 27.00
N GLU A 65 -1.95 -11.01 27.62
CA GLU A 65 -1.15 -9.95 28.23
C GLU A 65 -0.76 -8.86 27.21
N VAL A 66 -0.62 -7.62 27.67
CA VAL A 66 -0.34 -6.45 26.82
C VAL A 66 0.90 -6.67 25.95
N GLU A 67 1.96 -7.25 26.51
CA GLU A 67 3.21 -7.55 25.80
C GLU A 67 3.00 -8.57 24.68
N LYS A 68 2.16 -9.59 24.92
CA LYS A 68 1.82 -10.57 23.89
C LYS A 68 1.02 -9.91 22.76
N ARG A 69 0.05 -9.05 23.10
CA ARG A 69 -0.73 -8.29 22.10
C ARG A 69 0.17 -7.40 21.24
N ALA A 70 1.10 -6.67 21.84
CA ALA A 70 2.08 -5.88 21.11
C ALA A 70 2.96 -6.74 20.19
N GLY A 71 3.38 -7.91 20.66
CA GLY A 71 4.13 -8.87 19.85
C GLY A 71 3.34 -9.39 18.64
N VAL A 72 2.05 -9.68 18.82
CA VAL A 72 1.16 -10.09 17.72
C VAL A 72 0.97 -8.96 16.72
N VAL A 73 0.71 -7.73 17.18
CA VAL A 73 0.58 -6.57 16.29
C VAL A 73 1.84 -6.35 15.46
N THR A 74 3.02 -6.41 16.09
CA THR A 74 4.32 -6.27 15.40
C THR A 74 4.52 -7.34 14.34
N LYS A 75 4.13 -8.60 14.62
CA LYS A 75 4.23 -9.70 13.66
C LYS A 75 3.27 -9.49 12.48
N MET A 76 2.04 -9.08 12.76
CA MET A 76 1.03 -8.81 11.74
C MET A 76 1.45 -7.67 10.81
N ASP A 77 1.99 -6.58 11.36
CA ASP A 77 2.52 -5.45 10.59
C ASP A 77 3.59 -5.94 9.60
N ARG A 78 4.56 -6.72 10.08
CA ARG A 78 5.63 -7.27 9.22
C ARG A 78 5.09 -8.18 8.12
N ILE A 79 4.14 -9.06 8.44
CA ILE A 79 3.57 -9.98 7.44
C ILE A 79 2.81 -9.20 6.36
N SER A 80 2.10 -8.14 6.75
CA SER A 80 1.39 -7.27 5.81
C SER A 80 2.35 -6.47 4.92
N GLU A 81 3.45 -5.95 5.46
CA GLU A 81 4.51 -5.30 4.67
C GLU A 81 5.15 -6.27 3.66
N ASP A 82 5.49 -7.48 4.10
CA ASP A 82 6.03 -8.54 3.25
C ASP A 82 5.05 -8.91 2.14
N TRP A 83 3.75 -9.01 2.45
CA TRP A 83 2.70 -9.31 1.48
C TRP A 83 2.62 -8.24 0.39
N VAL A 84 2.57 -6.95 0.76
CA VAL A 84 2.54 -5.83 -0.21
C VAL A 84 3.77 -5.86 -1.12
N MET A 85 4.95 -6.05 -0.53
CA MET A 85 6.20 -6.14 -1.29
C MET A 85 6.16 -7.30 -2.29
N MET A 86 5.73 -8.49 -1.87
CA MET A 86 5.67 -9.67 -2.72
C MET A 86 4.59 -9.56 -3.81
N ARG A 87 3.40 -9.04 -3.49
CA ARG A 87 2.34 -8.79 -4.49
C ARG A 87 2.80 -7.78 -5.54
N THR A 88 3.46 -6.71 -5.10
CA THR A 88 4.04 -5.70 -5.99
C THR A 88 5.11 -6.32 -6.88
N ALA A 89 6.02 -7.12 -6.32
CA ALA A 89 7.08 -7.77 -7.08
C ALA A 89 6.51 -8.71 -8.15
N VAL A 90 5.58 -9.61 -7.78
CA VAL A 90 4.96 -10.55 -8.71
C VAL A 90 4.10 -9.86 -9.76
N CYS A 91 3.40 -8.78 -9.39
CA CYS A 91 2.68 -7.96 -10.36
C CYS A 91 3.63 -7.33 -11.38
N LYS A 92 4.74 -6.74 -10.92
CA LYS A 92 5.76 -6.15 -11.81
C LYS A 92 6.45 -7.21 -12.66
N ASP A 93 6.70 -8.40 -12.13
CA ASP A 93 7.28 -9.51 -12.90
C ASP A 93 6.37 -9.92 -14.06
N HIS A 94 5.05 -9.87 -13.90
CA HIS A 94 4.12 -10.18 -14.99
C HIS A 94 3.89 -9.00 -15.93
N PHE A 95 3.42 -7.86 -15.42
CA PHE A 95 2.93 -6.74 -16.24
C PHE A 95 4.03 -5.81 -16.76
N ALA A 96 5.12 -5.63 -16.01
CA ALA A 96 6.19 -4.69 -16.39
C ALA A 96 7.42 -5.39 -16.98
N ARG A 97 7.82 -6.54 -16.43
CA ARG A 97 9.06 -7.24 -16.81
C ARG A 97 8.85 -8.46 -17.70
N GLN A 98 7.62 -8.97 -17.78
CA GLN A 98 7.24 -10.14 -18.58
C GLN A 98 8.11 -11.39 -18.28
N LEU A 99 8.51 -11.56 -17.02
CA LEU A 99 9.37 -12.66 -16.57
C LEU A 99 8.60 -13.93 -16.20
N ILE A 100 7.30 -13.79 -15.95
CA ILE A 100 6.42 -14.91 -15.56
C ILE A 100 5.16 -14.94 -16.43
N THR A 101 4.69 -16.15 -16.70
CA THR A 101 3.45 -16.41 -17.42
C THR A 101 2.24 -15.97 -16.60
N LYS A 102 1.09 -15.80 -17.28
CA LYS A 102 -0.18 -15.51 -16.62
C LYS A 102 -0.58 -16.60 -15.60
N GLN A 103 -0.22 -17.86 -15.88
CA GLN A 103 -0.54 -18.98 -14.99
C GLN A 103 0.30 -18.92 -13.71
N GLU A 104 1.60 -18.66 -13.83
CA GLU A 104 2.49 -18.46 -12.68
C GLU A 104 2.09 -17.23 -11.86
N TYR A 105 1.74 -16.12 -12.52
CA TYR A 105 1.18 -14.94 -11.85
C TYR A 105 -0.06 -15.32 -11.03
N ALA A 106 -1.05 -15.97 -11.65
CA ALA A 106 -2.29 -16.35 -10.97
C ALA A 106 -2.04 -17.33 -9.80
N ALA A 107 -1.09 -18.26 -9.93
CA ALA A 107 -0.75 -19.20 -8.86
C ALA A 107 -0.12 -18.48 -7.66
N ARG A 108 0.85 -17.58 -7.90
CA ARG A 108 1.50 -16.80 -6.85
C ARG A 108 0.52 -15.85 -6.16
N VAL A 109 -0.34 -15.17 -6.94
CA VAL A 109 -1.39 -14.30 -6.38
C VAL A 109 -2.31 -15.07 -5.44
N ARG A 110 -2.84 -16.23 -5.84
CA ARG A 110 -3.72 -17.03 -4.96
C ARG A 110 -3.03 -17.41 -3.65
N CYS A 111 -1.78 -17.86 -3.72
CA CYS A 111 -1.03 -18.22 -2.53
C CYS A 111 -0.83 -17.03 -1.57
N PHE A 112 -0.57 -15.83 -2.10
CA PHE A 112 -0.50 -14.64 -1.26
C PHE A 112 -1.87 -14.24 -0.70
N ASP A 113 -2.93 -14.31 -1.50
CA ASP A 113 -4.28 -13.97 -1.06
C ASP A 113 -4.76 -14.95 0.04
N ASP A 114 -4.44 -16.24 -0.07
CA ASP A 114 -4.70 -17.25 0.98
C ASP A 114 -3.98 -16.89 2.30
N ARG A 115 -2.77 -16.33 2.21
CA ARG A 115 -2.04 -15.84 3.39
C ARG A 115 -2.68 -14.60 4.00
N LEU A 116 -3.17 -13.67 3.18
CA LEU A 116 -3.91 -12.49 3.65
C LEU A 116 -5.22 -12.90 4.35
N GLU A 117 -5.92 -13.92 3.86
CA GLU A 117 -7.13 -14.43 4.51
C GLU A 117 -6.84 -15.06 5.89
N ARG A 118 -5.70 -15.73 6.05
CA ARG A 118 -5.24 -16.20 7.38
C ARG A 118 -4.94 -15.03 8.32
N GLN A 119 -4.31 -13.97 7.82
CA GLN A 119 -4.11 -12.74 8.59
C GLN A 119 -5.45 -12.14 9.04
N ARG A 120 -6.44 -12.10 8.14
CA ARG A 120 -7.79 -11.62 8.47
C ARG A 120 -8.46 -12.48 9.54
N THR A 121 -8.30 -13.80 9.48
CA THR A 121 -8.84 -14.72 10.48
C THR A 121 -8.22 -14.45 11.85
N LEU A 122 -6.89 -14.28 11.92
CA LEU A 122 -6.19 -13.92 13.14
C LEU A 122 -6.64 -12.53 13.65
N ALA A 123 -6.76 -11.54 12.78
CA ALA A 123 -7.26 -10.20 13.14
C ALA A 123 -8.67 -10.26 13.73
N THR A 124 -9.55 -11.09 13.15
CA THR A 124 -10.92 -11.30 13.66
C THR A 124 -10.91 -12.02 15.01
N ALA A 125 -10.06 -13.03 15.18
CA ALA A 125 -9.90 -13.74 16.45
C ALA A 125 -9.37 -12.83 17.57
N LEU A 126 -8.52 -11.86 17.24
CA LEU A 126 -7.98 -10.87 18.18
C LEU A 126 -8.94 -9.72 18.49
N ALA A 127 -9.79 -9.34 17.54
CA ALA A 127 -10.81 -8.30 17.73
C ALA A 127 -12.04 -8.82 18.47
N GLY A 128 -12.38 -10.10 18.32
CA GLY A 128 -13.33 -10.77 19.19
C GLY A 128 -12.74 -11.02 20.58
N GLU A 129 -13.60 -11.34 21.57
CA GLU A 129 -13.18 -11.93 22.85
C GLU A 129 -12.63 -13.36 22.65
N GLY A 130 -11.71 -13.55 21.70
CA GLY A 130 -11.19 -14.83 21.31
C GLY A 130 -10.44 -15.48 22.46
N GLU A 131 -10.80 -16.73 22.75
CA GLU A 131 -10.06 -17.57 23.69
C GLU A 131 -8.58 -17.63 23.27
N LEU A 132 -7.68 -17.59 24.24
CA LEU A 132 -6.23 -17.52 24.01
C LEU A 132 -5.72 -18.64 23.09
N ALA A 133 -6.32 -19.83 23.18
CA ALA A 133 -6.03 -20.98 22.32
C ALA A 133 -6.39 -20.75 20.83
N SER A 134 -7.47 -20.00 20.55
CA SER A 134 -7.87 -19.66 19.18
C SER A 134 -6.86 -18.71 18.53
N VAL A 135 -6.39 -17.72 19.28
CA VAL A 135 -5.36 -16.78 18.81
C VAL A 135 -4.02 -17.48 18.58
N GLU A 136 -3.59 -18.31 19.53
CA GLU A 136 -2.33 -19.05 19.39
C GLU A 136 -2.38 -20.01 18.19
N GLY A 137 -3.49 -20.74 18.00
CA GLY A 137 -3.68 -21.60 16.83
C GLY A 137 -3.65 -20.85 15.50
N ALA A 138 -4.34 -19.71 15.41
CA ALA A 138 -4.36 -18.88 14.20
C ALA A 138 -2.98 -18.24 13.90
N LEU A 139 -2.23 -17.86 14.94
CA LEU A 139 -0.87 -17.34 14.79
C LEU A 139 0.09 -18.44 14.33
N ASP A 140 0.00 -19.64 14.91
CA ASP A 140 0.83 -20.78 14.52
C ASP A 140 0.54 -21.20 13.07
N GLU A 141 -0.73 -21.23 12.66
CA GLU A 141 -1.12 -21.50 11.29
C GLU A 141 -0.56 -20.46 10.30
N LEU A 142 -0.55 -19.18 10.69
CA LEU A 142 0.01 -18.10 9.88
C LEU A 142 1.54 -18.18 9.77
N LEU A 143 2.22 -18.64 10.81
CA LEU A 143 3.68 -18.77 10.87
C LEU A 143 4.20 -20.07 10.26
N ALA A 144 3.41 -21.15 10.28
CA ALA A 144 3.77 -22.44 9.69
C ALA A 144 3.74 -22.40 8.15
N ALA A 145 2.96 -21.49 7.56
CA ALA A 145 2.94 -21.29 6.13
C ALA A 145 4.27 -20.66 5.64
N PRO A 146 4.89 -21.20 4.58
CA PRO A 146 6.12 -20.62 4.04
C PRO A 146 5.88 -19.17 3.62
N PRO A 147 6.85 -18.26 3.87
CA PRO A 147 6.68 -16.87 3.52
C PRO A 147 6.70 -16.64 2.00
N SER A 148 7.36 -17.53 1.25
CA SER A 148 7.43 -17.49 -0.21
C SER A 148 6.40 -18.42 -0.86
N CYS A 149 5.74 -17.89 -1.88
CA CYS A 149 4.93 -18.67 -2.81
C CYS A 149 5.83 -19.15 -3.95
N ASP A 150 6.78 -20.02 -3.62
CA ASP A 150 7.60 -20.68 -4.63
C ASP A 150 6.74 -21.71 -5.38
N THR A 151 6.48 -21.42 -6.66
CA THR A 151 5.77 -22.33 -7.56
C THR A 151 6.70 -23.39 -8.16
N THR A 152 7.95 -23.44 -7.70
CA THR A 152 8.97 -24.40 -8.12
C THR A 152 8.69 -25.76 -7.47
N GLN A 153 7.57 -26.38 -7.83
CA GLN A 153 7.41 -27.82 -7.75
C GLN A 153 7.95 -28.38 -9.07
N ASP A 154 9.19 -28.90 -9.01
CA ASP A 154 9.69 -29.87 -9.99
C ASP A 154 8.86 -31.16 -9.94
#